data_AF-A0AAV0H1V7-F1
#
_entry.id   AF-A0AAV0H1V7-F1
#
_cell.length_a   1.000
_cell.length_b   1.000
_cell.length_c   1.000
_cell.angle_alpha   90.00
_cell.angle_beta   90.00
_cell.angle_gamma   90.00
#
_symmetry.space_group_name_H-M   'P 1'
#
loop_
_entity.id
_entity.type
_entity.pdbx_description
1 polymer ?
#
loop_
_entity_poly.entity_id
_entity_poly.type
_entity_poly.pdbx_seq_one_letter_code
_entity_poly.pdbx_strand_id
1 'polypeptide(L)'
;MPRLINAAFNSGQINFRCQQWLKALCYSILHREAEEDLLAKKNPHEVVPTLENTFLEKRVQEILLSSPPTGRLLHSHLPYSYLPEAVRESGCRIVYLARNPKDTYEELCREPKEQVRKLASFLEKPFSLDGDEEVEKVLWRSSLDRLKELEVPNAHFFRKGTVGDWKNYLTPRMAERIDQLTQFKLQGTGLSLDD
;
A
#
# COMPACT_ATOMS: atom_id res chain seq x y z
N MET A 1 0.55 0.89 22.89
CA MET A 1 1.13 0.20 21.72
C MET A 1 0.47 0.74 20.46
N PRO A 2 1.20 0.97 19.36
CA PRO A 2 0.58 1.33 18.08
C PRO A 2 -0.28 0.17 17.56
N ARG A 3 -1.40 0.50 16.92
CA ARG A 3 -2.23 -0.49 16.23
C ARG A 3 -1.55 -0.81 14.89
N LEU A 4 -1.33 -2.09 14.63
CA LEU A 4 -0.75 -2.62 13.40
C LEU A 4 -1.80 -3.51 12.71
N ILE A 5 -1.94 -3.35 11.40
CA ILE A 5 -2.61 -4.34 10.55
C ILE A 5 -1.62 -4.80 9.48
N ASN A 6 -1.50 -6.12 9.30
CA ASN A 6 -0.89 -6.67 8.10
C ASN A 6 -1.98 -6.71 7.03
N ALA A 7 -1.72 -6.09 5.89
CA ALA A 7 -2.75 -5.74 4.94
C ALA A 7 -2.49 -6.46 3.61
N ALA A 8 -2.81 -7.75 3.57
CA ALA A 8 -2.87 -8.55 2.35
C ALA A 8 -4.25 -8.30 1.72
N PHE A 9 -4.28 -7.63 0.56
CA PHE A 9 -5.54 -7.30 -0.12
C PHE A 9 -6.01 -8.47 -0.92
N ASN A 10 -6.65 -8.27 -2.09
CA ASN A 10 -6.65 -9.24 -3.16
C ASN A 10 -7.47 -8.79 -4.46
N SER A 11 -6.90 -8.23 -5.56
CA SER A 11 -7.60 -7.80 -6.83
C SER A 11 -6.88 -8.07 -8.21
N GLY A 12 -7.51 -8.82 -9.14
CA GLY A 12 -6.83 -9.58 -10.23
C GLY A 12 -6.43 -8.95 -11.59
N GLN A 13 -6.26 -7.62 -11.71
CA GLN A 13 -5.61 -7.00 -12.89
C GLN A 13 -4.66 -5.83 -12.53
N ILE A 14 -4.28 -5.69 -11.26
CA ILE A 14 -3.68 -4.46 -10.72
C ILE A 14 -2.15 -4.52 -10.69
N ASN A 15 -1.53 -4.13 -11.81
CA ASN A 15 -0.09 -4.25 -12.07
C ASN A 15 0.75 -3.05 -11.54
N PHE A 16 0.84 -2.88 -10.22
CA PHE A 16 1.61 -1.81 -9.56
C PHE A 16 2.87 -2.27 -8.84
N ARG A 17 3.76 -1.32 -8.52
CA ARG A 17 4.54 -1.45 -7.28
C ARG A 17 3.59 -1.35 -6.09
N CYS A 18 3.50 -2.41 -5.29
CA CYS A 18 2.74 -2.53 -4.04
C CYS A 18 2.54 -1.22 -3.24
N GLN A 19 3.62 -0.47 -3.01
CA GLN A 19 3.62 0.83 -2.33
C GLN A 19 2.71 1.91 -2.96
N GLN A 20 2.61 1.97 -4.29
CA GLN A 20 1.85 3.01 -5.00
C GLN A 20 0.36 2.77 -4.92
N TRP A 21 -0.03 1.51 -5.12
CA TRP A 21 -1.42 1.12 -4.98
C TRP A 21 -1.90 1.28 -3.54
N LEU A 22 -1.11 0.84 -2.55
CA LEU A 22 -1.46 1.03 -1.14
C LEU A 22 -1.58 2.52 -0.77
N LYS A 23 -0.68 3.39 -1.26
CA LYS A 23 -0.80 4.85 -1.12
C LYS A 23 -2.11 5.37 -1.70
N ALA A 24 -2.42 5.01 -2.95
CA ALA A 24 -3.66 5.42 -3.63
C ALA A 24 -4.93 4.90 -2.94
N LEU A 25 -4.91 3.66 -2.46
CA LEU A 25 -6.02 3.00 -1.79
C LEU A 25 -6.32 3.63 -0.43
N CYS A 26 -5.30 3.76 0.43
CA CYS A 26 -5.43 4.44 1.72
C CYS A 26 -5.88 5.89 1.55
N TYR A 27 -5.35 6.62 0.57
CA TYR A 27 -5.80 7.99 0.28
C TYR A 27 -7.27 8.02 -0.16
N SER A 28 -7.66 7.13 -1.09
CA SER A 28 -9.03 7.04 -1.62
C SER A 28 -10.06 6.71 -0.54
N ILE A 29 -9.70 5.89 0.45
CA ILE A 29 -10.54 5.60 1.63
C ILE A 29 -10.67 6.85 2.52
N LEU A 30 -9.55 7.47 2.89
CA LEU A 30 -9.54 8.61 3.81
C LEU A 30 -10.27 9.84 3.25
N HIS A 31 -10.14 10.08 1.93
CA HIS A 31 -10.67 11.24 1.24
C HIS A 31 -11.86 10.89 0.32
N ARG A 32 -12.59 9.79 0.59
CA ARG A 32 -13.71 9.33 -0.26
C ARG A 32 -14.81 10.40 -0.45
N GLU A 33 -15.07 11.16 0.61
CA GLU A 33 -16.04 12.26 0.73
C GLU A 33 -15.52 13.61 0.23
N ALA A 34 -14.24 13.73 -0.14
CA ALA A 34 -13.69 15.01 -0.61
C ALA A 34 -14.24 15.38 -2.00
N GLU A 35 -14.54 16.67 -2.19
CA GLU A 35 -15.00 17.21 -3.48
C GLU A 35 -13.93 17.09 -4.58
N GLU A 36 -12.65 17.27 -4.22
CA GLU A 36 -11.52 17.13 -5.13
C GLU A 36 -10.76 15.81 -4.94
N ASP A 37 -10.69 15.01 -6.01
CA ASP A 37 -9.86 13.81 -6.06
C ASP A 37 -8.45 14.14 -6.57
N LEU A 38 -7.51 14.36 -5.66
CA LEU A 38 -6.11 14.63 -6.01
C LEU A 38 -5.43 13.51 -6.80
N LEU A 39 -5.90 12.26 -6.70
CA LEU A 39 -5.37 11.14 -7.51
C LEU A 39 -5.78 11.23 -8.98
N ALA A 40 -6.74 12.08 -9.34
CA ALA A 40 -7.06 12.43 -10.72
C ALA A 40 -6.10 13.48 -11.33
N LYS A 41 -5.25 14.13 -10.50
CA LYS A 41 -4.39 15.24 -10.92
C LYS A 41 -2.90 15.04 -10.60
N LYS A 42 -2.56 14.15 -9.67
CA LYS A 42 -1.20 13.96 -9.14
C LYS A 42 -0.88 12.47 -8.95
N ASN A 43 0.40 12.11 -9.07
CA ASN A 43 0.85 10.75 -8.78
C ASN A 43 0.64 10.40 -7.29
N PRO A 44 0.26 9.16 -6.92
CA PRO A 44 0.14 8.73 -5.52
C PRO A 44 1.36 9.02 -4.62
N HIS A 45 2.58 9.08 -5.18
CA HIS A 45 3.79 9.49 -4.43
C HIS A 45 3.87 10.97 -4.09
N GLU A 46 3.20 11.84 -4.84
CA GLU A 46 3.12 13.27 -4.53
C GLU A 46 2.01 13.57 -3.52
N VAL A 47 0.94 12.78 -3.55
CA VAL A 47 -0.20 12.90 -2.62
C VAL A 47 0.14 12.28 -1.26
N VAL A 48 0.87 11.16 -1.24
CA VAL A 48 1.32 10.49 -0.02
C VAL A 48 2.85 10.51 0.04
N PRO A 49 3.44 11.48 0.76
CA PRO A 49 4.88 11.65 0.77
C PRO A 49 5.58 10.51 1.53
N THR A 50 6.85 10.28 1.17
CA THR A 50 7.72 9.30 1.82
C THR A 50 8.65 10.02 2.81
N LEU A 51 8.66 9.61 4.08
CA LEU A 51 9.38 10.29 5.18
C LEU A 51 10.89 10.43 4.93
N GLU A 52 11.55 9.36 4.50
CA GLU A 52 13.00 9.33 4.24
C GLU A 52 13.43 10.01 2.93
N ASN A 53 12.50 10.62 2.18
CA ASN A 53 12.83 11.32 0.93
C ASN A 53 13.12 12.81 1.20
N THR A 54 14.39 13.14 1.38
CA THR A 54 14.89 14.51 1.62
C THR A 54 14.47 15.52 0.55
N PHE A 55 14.29 15.10 -0.70
CA PHE A 55 13.80 15.98 -1.78
C PHE A 55 12.35 16.47 -1.57
N LEU A 56 11.58 15.78 -0.72
CA LEU A 56 10.20 16.13 -0.39
C LEU A 56 10.06 16.77 0.99
N GLU A 57 11.13 17.01 1.75
CA GLU A 57 11.08 17.44 3.16
C GLU A 57 10.20 18.69 3.38
N LYS A 58 10.32 19.70 2.51
CA LYS A 58 9.43 20.88 2.53
C LYS A 58 7.96 20.52 2.26
N ARG A 59 7.68 19.64 1.29
CA ARG A 59 6.32 19.13 1.03
C ARG A 59 5.79 18.26 2.17
N VAL A 60 6.64 17.50 2.87
CA VAL A 60 6.23 16.75 4.08
C VAL A 60 5.74 17.74 5.15
N GLN A 61 6.52 18.80 5.42
CA GLN A 61 6.12 19.84 6.35
C GLN A 61 4.83 20.54 5.90
N GLU A 62 4.74 20.97 4.63
CA GLU A 62 3.53 21.59 4.07
C GLU A 62 2.29 20.68 4.20
N ILE A 63 2.37 19.40 3.84
CA ILE A 63 1.24 18.46 3.95
C ILE A 63 0.86 18.24 5.43
N LEU A 64 1.85 18.10 6.32
CA LEU A 64 1.61 17.94 7.76
C LEU A 64 0.99 19.16 8.44
N LEU A 65 1.22 20.37 7.89
CA LEU A 65 0.73 21.66 8.39
C LEU A 65 -0.58 22.12 7.71
N SER A 66 -0.84 21.73 6.46
CA SER A 66 -2.01 22.18 5.67
C SER A 66 -3.19 21.21 5.72
N SER A 67 -2.93 19.91 5.89
CA SER A 67 -4.01 18.91 6.00
C SER A 67 -4.60 18.91 7.42
N PRO A 68 -5.92 18.74 7.57
CA PRO A 68 -6.54 18.62 8.89
C PRO A 68 -5.90 17.49 9.71
N PRO A 69 -5.90 17.57 11.06
CA PRO A 69 -5.21 16.59 11.91
C PRO A 69 -5.62 15.14 11.63
N THR A 70 -6.89 14.93 11.31
CA THR A 70 -7.52 13.69 10.88
C THR A 70 -7.41 13.51 9.36
N GLY A 71 -6.69 12.48 8.91
CA GLY A 71 -6.57 12.12 7.48
C GLY A 71 -5.16 12.22 6.89
N ARG A 72 -4.18 12.74 7.64
CA ARG A 72 -2.76 12.78 7.22
C ARG A 72 -2.21 11.37 7.01
N LEU A 73 -1.81 11.09 5.78
CA LEU A 73 -1.24 9.81 5.36
C LEU A 73 0.24 9.99 5.01
N LEU A 74 1.09 9.17 5.63
CA LEU A 74 2.54 9.15 5.41
C LEU A 74 2.97 7.74 5.00
N HIS A 75 4.14 7.65 4.38
CA HIS A 75 4.75 6.39 3.97
C HIS A 75 6.23 6.34 4.39
N SER A 76 6.75 5.16 4.69
CA SER A 76 8.18 4.95 4.91
C SER A 76 8.61 3.52 4.60
N HIS A 77 9.86 3.37 4.15
CA HIS A 77 10.61 2.12 4.04
C HIS A 77 11.48 1.83 5.26
N LEU A 78 11.54 2.72 6.26
CA LEU A 78 12.34 2.52 7.46
C LEU A 78 11.81 1.32 8.25
N PRO A 79 12.70 0.43 8.76
CA PRO A 79 12.29 -0.60 9.72
C PRO A 79 11.67 0.06 10.96
N TYR A 80 10.74 -0.61 11.62
CA TYR A 80 10.00 -0.06 12.77
C TYR A 80 10.90 0.51 13.88
N SER A 81 12.09 -0.07 14.10
CA SER A 81 13.09 0.42 15.06
C SER A 81 13.71 1.79 14.72
N TYR A 82 13.68 2.19 13.44
CA TYR A 82 14.21 3.46 12.92
C TYR A 82 13.12 4.52 12.69
N LEU A 83 11.84 4.21 12.94
CA LEU A 83 10.79 5.22 12.90
C LEU A 83 11.00 6.26 14.02
N PRO A 84 10.72 7.55 13.77
CA PRO A 84 10.81 8.58 14.80
C PRO A 84 9.96 8.25 16.03
N GLU A 85 10.47 8.56 17.22
CA GLU A 85 9.80 8.30 18.48
C GLU A 85 8.39 8.91 18.53
N ALA A 86 8.24 10.13 18.00
CA ALA A 86 6.94 10.77 17.83
C ALA A 86 5.91 9.91 17.06
N VAL A 87 6.32 9.16 16.03
CA VAL A 87 5.43 8.23 15.31
C VAL A 87 5.09 7.04 16.21
N ARG A 88 6.10 6.45 16.86
CA ARG A 88 5.96 5.28 17.75
C ARG A 88 5.05 5.54 18.96
N GLU A 89 5.08 6.76 19.49
CA GLU A 89 4.37 7.15 20.72
C GLU A 89 3.04 7.87 20.46
N SER A 90 2.85 8.51 19.31
CA SER A 90 1.59 9.24 18.95
C SER A 90 0.31 8.40 18.99
N GLY A 91 0.42 7.07 19.06
CA GLY A 91 -0.71 6.16 18.92
C GLY A 91 -1.26 6.08 17.49
N CYS A 92 -0.56 6.65 16.49
CA CYS A 92 -0.96 6.57 15.09
C CYS A 92 -1.14 5.11 14.62
N ARG A 93 -2.06 4.91 13.68
CA ARG A 93 -2.33 3.60 13.09
C ARG A 93 -1.29 3.32 12.00
N ILE A 94 -0.61 2.18 12.07
CA ILE A 94 0.43 1.79 11.13
C ILE A 94 -0.09 0.64 10.27
N VAL A 95 -0.19 0.87 8.96
CA VAL A 95 -0.46 -0.18 7.96
C VAL A 95 0.87 -0.72 7.49
N TYR A 96 1.12 -2.01 7.71
CA TYR A 96 2.33 -2.68 7.22
C TYR A 96 2.00 -3.58 6.04
N LEU A 97 2.89 -3.59 5.04
CA LEU A 97 2.75 -4.42 3.85
C LEU A 97 3.94 -5.36 3.73
N ALA A 98 3.74 -6.61 4.15
CA ALA A 98 4.66 -7.70 3.86
C ALA A 98 4.54 -8.12 2.38
N ARG A 99 5.58 -8.77 1.86
CA ARG A 99 5.58 -9.44 0.55
C ARG A 99 6.44 -10.69 0.61
N ASN A 100 5.97 -11.77 0.00
CA ASN A 100 6.81 -12.92 -0.34
C ASN A 100 8.03 -12.43 -1.17
N PRO A 101 9.28 -12.79 -0.81
CA PRO A 101 10.48 -12.35 -1.51
C PRO A 101 10.67 -12.97 -2.90
N LYS A 102 10.01 -14.10 -3.20
CA LYS A 102 9.90 -14.62 -4.57
C LYS A 102 8.77 -13.94 -5.33
N ASP A 103 7.63 -13.73 -4.68
CA ASP A 103 6.37 -13.52 -5.40
C ASP A 103 5.96 -12.05 -5.65
N THR A 104 5.09 -11.92 -6.66
CA THR A 104 4.80 -10.71 -7.41
C THR A 104 3.38 -10.26 -7.14
N TYR A 105 3.17 -9.57 -6.02
CA TYR A 105 1.94 -8.81 -5.73
C TYR A 105 0.65 -9.65 -5.52
N GLU A 106 0.65 -10.96 -5.79
CA GLU A 106 -0.59 -11.75 -5.95
C GLU A 106 -1.35 -12.06 -4.66
N GLU A 107 -0.73 -11.99 -3.47
CA GLU A 107 -1.48 -11.91 -2.20
C GLU A 107 -2.31 -10.60 -2.07
N LEU A 108 -2.21 -9.73 -3.08
CA LEU A 108 -3.07 -8.59 -3.35
C LEU A 108 -3.82 -8.73 -4.72
N CYS A 109 -4.15 -9.96 -5.23
CA CYS A 109 -4.91 -10.32 -6.48
C CYS A 109 -6.32 -11.07 -6.47
N ARG A 110 -6.86 -11.62 -5.37
CA ARG A 110 -8.13 -12.45 -5.18
C ARG A 110 -9.48 -11.75 -4.65
N GLU A 111 -9.77 -11.60 -3.32
CA GLU A 111 -10.81 -10.78 -2.60
C GLU A 111 -10.49 -9.26 -2.28
N PRO A 112 -10.98 -8.27 -3.06
CA PRO A 112 -10.53 -6.88 -2.89
C PRO A 112 -11.47 -6.07 -1.99
N LYS A 113 -12.77 -6.32 -2.11
CA LYS A 113 -13.82 -5.61 -1.38
C LYS A 113 -13.69 -5.80 0.13
N GLU A 114 -13.50 -7.05 0.57
CA GLU A 114 -13.36 -7.38 1.99
C GLU A 114 -12.11 -6.79 2.62
N GLN A 115 -11.01 -6.78 1.88
CA GLN A 115 -9.75 -6.26 2.39
C GLN A 115 -9.79 -4.72 2.43
N VAL A 116 -10.44 -4.07 1.46
CA VAL A 116 -10.75 -2.63 1.53
C VAL A 116 -11.64 -2.31 2.74
N ARG A 117 -12.63 -3.15 3.09
CA ARG A 117 -13.43 -2.98 4.31
C ARG A 117 -12.62 -3.13 5.60
N LYS A 118 -11.75 -4.16 5.68
CA LYS A 118 -10.83 -4.36 6.80
C LYS A 118 -9.89 -3.16 6.96
N LEU A 119 -9.29 -2.69 5.86
CA LEU A 119 -8.44 -1.51 5.84
C LEU A 119 -9.20 -0.24 6.26
N ALA A 120 -10.40 -0.02 5.74
CA ALA A 120 -11.18 1.18 6.03
C ALA A 120 -11.67 1.23 7.49
N SER A 121 -12.05 0.07 8.05
CA SER A 121 -12.29 -0.09 9.49
C SER A 121 -11.01 0.20 10.31
N PHE A 122 -9.86 -0.28 9.82
CA PHE A 122 -8.56 0.04 10.40
C PHE A 122 -8.10 1.49 10.12
N LEU A 123 -8.70 2.23 9.18
CA LEU A 123 -8.47 3.66 8.98
C LEU A 123 -9.55 4.52 9.64
N GLU A 124 -10.36 3.94 10.54
CA GLU A 124 -11.39 4.65 11.32
C GLU A 124 -12.52 5.24 10.45
N LYS A 125 -12.61 4.82 9.19
CA LYS A 125 -13.65 5.14 8.20
C LYS A 125 -14.28 3.86 7.64
N PRO A 126 -14.99 3.05 8.44
CA PRO A 126 -15.70 1.88 7.93
C PRO A 126 -16.67 2.27 6.79
N PHE A 127 -16.98 1.30 5.93
CA PHE A 127 -18.09 1.39 4.97
C PHE A 127 -19.37 0.88 5.64
N SER A 128 -20.54 1.30 5.14
CA SER A 128 -21.82 0.68 5.49
C SER A 128 -21.89 -0.76 4.95
N LEU A 129 -22.82 -1.56 5.49
CA LEU A 129 -23.05 -2.93 5.02
C LEU A 129 -23.51 -2.96 3.55
N ASP A 130 -24.32 -1.97 3.15
CA ASP A 130 -24.81 -1.81 1.78
C ASP A 130 -23.85 -0.97 0.88
N GLY A 131 -22.70 -0.54 1.42
CA GLY A 131 -21.74 0.37 0.77
C GLY A 131 -20.88 -0.27 -0.33
N ASP A 132 -21.41 -1.27 -1.05
CA ASP A 132 -20.68 -1.99 -2.11
C ASP A 132 -20.25 -1.06 -3.25
N GLU A 133 -21.12 -0.12 -3.65
CA GLU A 133 -20.82 0.90 -4.66
C GLU A 133 -19.67 1.84 -4.22
N GLU A 134 -19.61 2.20 -2.93
CA GLU A 134 -18.53 3.04 -2.40
C GLU A 134 -17.18 2.31 -2.40
N VAL A 135 -17.19 1.01 -2.08
CA VAL A 135 -15.99 0.16 -2.12
C VAL A 135 -15.52 -0.04 -3.55
N GLU A 136 -16.43 -0.28 -4.50
CA GLU A 136 -16.10 -0.34 -5.93
C GLU A 136 -15.55 0.99 -6.46
N LYS A 137 -16.16 2.11 -6.06
CA LYS A 137 -15.67 3.46 -6.39
C LYS A 137 -14.25 3.70 -5.85
N VAL A 138 -13.93 3.25 -4.64
CA VAL A 138 -12.57 3.32 -4.07
C VAL A 138 -11.59 2.41 -4.81
N LEU A 139 -11.98 1.18 -5.13
CA LEU A 139 -11.18 0.26 -5.93
C LEU A 139 -10.88 0.84 -7.31
N TRP A 140 -11.89 1.36 -8.00
CA TRP A 140 -11.76 2.05 -9.29
C TRP A 140 -10.89 3.32 -9.19
N ARG A 141 -11.07 4.15 -8.15
CA ARG A 141 -10.23 5.33 -7.91
C ARG A 141 -8.75 4.99 -7.74
N SER A 142 -8.45 3.83 -7.16
CA SER A 142 -7.09 3.29 -6.98
C SER A 142 -6.61 2.43 -8.16
N SER A 143 -7.43 2.21 -9.19
CA SER A 143 -7.16 1.23 -10.24
C SER A 143 -5.98 1.60 -11.14
N LEU A 144 -5.41 0.57 -11.78
CA LEU A 144 -4.27 0.71 -12.66
C LEU A 144 -4.58 1.56 -13.88
N ASP A 145 -5.72 1.30 -14.51
CA ASP A 145 -6.04 1.90 -15.80
C ASP A 145 -6.32 3.39 -15.64
N ARG A 146 -7.03 3.77 -14.56
CA ARG A 146 -7.18 5.17 -14.15
C ARG A 146 -5.85 5.88 -13.86
N LEU A 147 -4.93 5.24 -13.12
CA LEU A 147 -3.66 5.88 -12.72
C LEU A 147 -2.59 5.88 -13.85
N LYS A 148 -2.81 5.14 -14.94
CA LYS A 148 -2.03 5.23 -16.19
C LYS A 148 -2.46 6.39 -17.09
N GLU A 149 -3.72 6.79 -17.05
CA GLU A 149 -4.28 7.89 -17.86
C GLU A 149 -3.81 9.29 -17.40
N LEU A 150 -3.15 9.38 -16.25
CA LEU A 150 -2.53 10.62 -15.77
C LEU A 150 -1.38 11.06 -16.69
N GLU A 151 -1.41 12.32 -17.17
CA GLU A 151 -0.40 12.95 -18.06
C GLU A 151 1.00 13.17 -17.44
N VAL A 152 1.37 12.41 -16.40
CA VAL A 152 2.69 12.45 -15.76
C VAL A 152 3.59 11.33 -16.28
N PRO A 153 4.93 11.51 -16.37
CA PRO A 153 5.87 10.49 -16.89
C PRO A 153 6.03 9.24 -15.99
N ASN A 154 4.97 8.47 -15.82
CA ASN A 154 4.87 7.38 -14.85
C ASN A 154 5.51 6.06 -15.34
N ALA A 155 6.04 5.99 -16.57
CA ALA A 155 6.53 4.76 -17.19
C ALA A 155 7.62 4.02 -16.38
N HIS A 156 8.47 4.74 -15.64
CA HIS A 156 9.52 4.14 -14.78
C HIS A 156 8.98 3.48 -13.50
N PHE A 157 7.73 3.80 -13.14
CA PHE A 157 7.08 3.30 -11.95
C PHE A 157 6.29 2.01 -12.20
N PHE A 158 5.66 1.90 -13.37
CA PHE A 158 4.95 0.71 -13.82
C PHE A 158 5.91 -0.32 -14.41
N ARG A 159 5.77 -1.59 -14.02
CA ARG A 159 6.43 -2.73 -14.66
C ARG A 159 5.37 -3.71 -15.14
N LYS A 160 5.70 -4.54 -16.14
CA LYS A 160 4.94 -5.76 -16.46
C LYS A 160 5.22 -6.80 -15.37
N GLY A 161 4.59 -6.67 -14.21
CA GLY A 161 4.66 -7.64 -13.12
C GLY A 161 3.76 -8.84 -13.44
N THR A 162 4.23 -9.72 -14.30
CA THR A 162 3.54 -10.98 -14.60
C THR A 162 3.72 -12.00 -13.48
N VAL A 163 2.67 -12.78 -13.22
CA VAL A 163 2.68 -13.85 -12.20
C VAL A 163 3.79 -14.86 -12.50
N GLY A 164 4.57 -15.21 -11.49
CA GLY A 164 5.68 -16.14 -11.66
C GLY A 164 6.78 -15.64 -12.62
N ASP A 165 6.85 -14.35 -12.95
CA ASP A 165 7.95 -13.78 -13.76
C ASP A 165 9.31 -13.99 -13.07
N TRP A 166 9.34 -14.18 -11.74
CA TRP A 166 10.52 -14.65 -11.02
C TRP A 166 11.09 -15.96 -11.58
N LYS A 167 10.26 -16.86 -12.13
CA LYS A 167 10.68 -18.13 -12.76
C LYS A 167 11.49 -17.91 -14.05
N ASN A 168 11.41 -16.72 -14.66
CA ASN A 168 12.22 -16.33 -15.81
C ASN A 168 13.64 -15.87 -15.42
N TYR A 169 13.89 -15.55 -14.13
CA TYR A 169 15.19 -15.02 -13.65
C TYR A 169 15.83 -15.89 -12.56
N LEU A 170 15.07 -16.65 -11.79
CA LEU A 170 15.55 -17.50 -10.70
C LEU A 170 15.54 -18.97 -11.13
N THR A 171 16.68 -19.65 -10.92
CA THR A 171 16.72 -21.11 -11.03
C THR A 171 15.90 -21.78 -9.92
N PRO A 172 15.39 -23.01 -10.10
CA PRO A 172 14.65 -23.72 -9.05
C PRO A 172 15.39 -23.78 -7.71
N ARG A 173 16.71 -24.01 -7.74
CA ARG A 173 17.59 -24.02 -6.56
C ARG A 173 17.70 -22.65 -5.87
N MET A 174 17.60 -21.54 -6.62
CA MET A 174 17.59 -20.19 -6.04
C MET A 174 16.25 -19.91 -5.35
N ALA A 175 15.14 -20.30 -5.98
CA ALA A 175 13.81 -20.18 -5.40
C ALA A 175 13.68 -21.00 -4.11
N GLU A 176 14.02 -22.29 -4.15
CA GLU A 176 14.02 -23.18 -2.98
C GLU A 176 14.88 -22.64 -1.82
N ARG A 177 16.03 -22.03 -2.14
CA ARG A 177 16.88 -21.40 -1.11
C ARG A 177 16.23 -20.15 -0.49
N ILE A 178 15.47 -19.38 -1.26
CA ILE A 178 14.70 -18.25 -0.75
C ILE A 178 13.56 -18.75 0.15
N ASP A 179 12.94 -19.88 -0.20
CA ASP A 179 11.86 -20.50 0.60
C ASP A 179 12.36 -20.98 1.95
N GLN A 180 13.43 -21.76 1.96
CA GLN A 180 14.07 -22.25 3.18
C GLN A 180 14.47 -21.08 4.10
N LEU A 181 15.01 -19.99 3.54
CA LEU A 181 15.34 -18.79 4.31
C LEU A 181 14.10 -18.05 4.83
N THR A 182 13.04 -17.96 4.03
CA THR A 182 11.79 -17.28 4.40
C THR A 182 11.09 -18.05 5.51
N GLN A 183 10.90 -19.36 5.34
CA GLN A 183 10.32 -20.24 6.34
C GLN A 183 11.13 -20.20 7.65
N PHE A 184 12.47 -20.32 7.58
CA PHE A 184 13.33 -20.25 8.76
C PHE A 184 13.25 -18.90 9.50
N LYS A 185 13.08 -17.78 8.77
CA LYS A 185 12.97 -16.44 9.37
C LYS A 185 11.57 -16.12 9.92
N LEU A 186 10.52 -16.74 9.38
CA LEU A 186 9.14 -16.55 9.83
C LEU A 186 8.69 -17.62 10.85
N GLN A 187 9.43 -18.71 11.01
CA GLN A 187 9.14 -19.76 12.00
C GLN A 187 8.96 -19.17 13.41
N GLY A 188 7.82 -19.46 14.03
CA GLY A 188 7.47 -18.95 15.37
C GLY A 188 6.94 -17.51 15.41
N THR A 189 6.93 -16.76 14.29
CA THR A 189 6.38 -15.39 14.24
C THR A 189 4.87 -15.33 14.07
N GLY A 190 4.23 -16.44 13.67
CA GLY A 190 2.81 -16.49 13.31
C GLY A 190 2.49 -15.97 11.90
N LEU A 191 3.50 -15.54 11.14
CA LEU A 191 3.35 -15.13 9.73
C LEU A 191 3.59 -16.34 8.81
N SER A 192 2.66 -16.59 7.89
CA SER A 192 2.93 -17.31 6.64
C SER A 192 3.03 -16.28 5.51
N LEU A 193 3.83 -16.59 4.51
CA LEU A 193 3.79 -15.95 3.19
C LEU A 193 3.65 -17.12 2.22
N ASP A 194 2.48 -17.23 1.60
CA ASP A 194 2.18 -18.37 0.75
C ASP A 194 2.75 -18.15 -0.67
N ASP A 195 2.72 -19.20 -1.50
CA ASP A 195 3.34 -19.29 -2.83
C ASP A 195 2.36 -19.11 -4.01
#